data_AF-A0AAE1XL68-F1
#
_entry.id   AF-A0AAE1XL68-F1
#
_cell.length_a   1.000
_cell.length_b   1.000
_cell.length_c   1.000
_cell.angle_alpha   90.00
_cell.angle_beta   90.00
_cell.angle_gamma   90.00
#
_symmetry.space_group_name_H-M   'P 1'
#
loop_
_entity.id
_entity.type
_entity.pdbx_description
1 polymer ?
#
loop_
_entity_poly.entity_id
_entity_poly.type
_entity_poly.pdbx_seq_one_letter_code
_entity_poly.pdbx_strand_id
1 'polypeptide(L)'
;MKELIIGLEGLTGAGTHTFVVKLKHQQCSCGRWGNNGIPCSHAIQACRHFGVNASNFVPYYYSIQSYKNTYCGRFEPLWGEEYWDPQPFHLVHNPMLRTRRGPGRHVTTRIQNEMG
;
A
#
# COMPACT_ATOMS: atom_id res chain seq x y z
N MET A 1 -24.01 16.38 -8.83
CA MET A 1 -22.57 16.03 -8.98
C MET A 1 -22.35 14.71 -8.25
N LYS A 2 -21.87 13.67 -8.94
CA LYS A 2 -22.06 12.27 -8.51
C LYS A 2 -21.03 11.87 -7.44
N GLU A 3 -21.40 11.97 -6.16
CA GLU A 3 -20.82 11.14 -5.11
C GLU A 3 -21.43 9.74 -5.27
N LEU A 4 -20.63 8.68 -5.30
CA LEU A 4 -21.16 7.32 -5.24
C LEU A 4 -20.90 6.71 -3.87
N ILE A 5 -21.98 6.31 -3.24
CA ILE A 5 -21.97 5.29 -2.20
C ILE A 5 -21.94 3.96 -2.96
N ILE A 6 -20.81 3.26 -2.90
CA ILE A 6 -20.73 1.90 -3.44
C ILE A 6 -20.94 0.97 -2.24
N GLY A 7 -22.10 0.33 -2.19
CA GLY A 7 -22.26 -0.87 -1.37
C GLY A 7 -21.39 -1.95 -1.98
N LEU A 8 -20.33 -2.35 -1.27
CA LEU A 8 -19.54 -3.50 -1.71
C LEU A 8 -20.06 -4.72 -0.98
N GLU A 9 -21.11 -5.28 -1.54
CA GLU A 9 -21.49 -6.65 -1.21
C GLU A 9 -20.41 -7.57 -1.81
N GLY A 10 -19.56 -8.16 -0.96
CA GLY A 10 -18.81 -9.36 -1.32
C GLY A 10 -17.27 -9.34 -1.31
N LEU A 11 -16.57 -8.33 -0.78
CA LEU A 11 -15.09 -8.35 -0.68
C LEU A 11 -14.51 -8.31 0.74
N THR A 12 -15.37 -8.33 1.76
CA THR A 12 -14.98 -8.52 3.16
C THR A 12 -15.81 -9.64 3.72
N GLY A 13 -15.16 -10.70 4.22
CA GLY A 13 -15.84 -11.81 4.86
C GLY A 13 -16.85 -11.31 5.89
N ALA A 14 -18.09 -11.80 5.78
CA ALA A 14 -19.18 -11.63 6.74
C ALA A 14 -19.52 -10.18 7.13
N GLY A 15 -19.94 -9.34 6.17
CA GLY A 15 -20.61 -8.07 6.47
C GLY A 15 -20.89 -7.20 5.23
N THR A 16 -22.08 -6.59 5.15
CA THR A 16 -22.42 -5.59 4.13
C THR A 16 -21.78 -4.24 4.50
N HIS A 17 -20.49 -4.07 4.21
CA HIS A 17 -19.80 -2.80 4.42
C HIS A 17 -19.99 -1.88 3.21
N THR A 18 -20.62 -0.73 3.43
CA THR A 18 -20.75 0.32 2.42
C THR A 18 -19.54 1.25 2.46
N PHE A 19 -19.04 1.64 1.29
CA PHE A 19 -17.92 2.57 1.18
C PHE A 19 -18.29 3.76 0.29
N VAL A 20 -17.90 4.95 0.72
CA VAL A 20 -18.08 6.18 -0.07
C VAL A 20 -16.84 6.39 -0.90
N VAL A 21 -17.01 6.53 -2.21
CA VAL A 21 -15.92 6.84 -3.15
C VAL A 21 -16.17 8.18 -3.81
N LYS A 22 -15.18 9.06 -3.66
CA LYS A 22 -15.17 10.39 -4.25
C LYS A 22 -14.08 10.44 -5.33
N LEU A 23 -14.42 10.02 -6.56
CA LEU A 23 -13.46 9.92 -7.67
C LEU A 23 -12.73 11.24 -7.96
N LYS A 24 -13.46 12.36 -7.98
CA LYS A 24 -12.87 13.70 -8.19
C LYS A 24 -11.82 14.06 -7.14
N HIS A 25 -12.01 13.59 -5.91
CA HIS A 25 -11.12 13.85 -4.79
C HIS A 25 -10.10 12.74 -4.56
N GLN A 26 -10.13 11.68 -5.37
CA GLN A 26 -9.26 10.51 -5.23
C GLN A 26 -9.30 9.91 -3.82
N GLN A 27 -10.51 9.84 -3.25
CA GLN A 27 -10.72 9.41 -1.87
C GLN A 27 -11.71 8.25 -1.79
N CYS A 28 -11.46 7.38 -0.81
CA CYS A 28 -12.39 6.34 -0.40
C CYS A 28 -12.46 6.31 1.13
N SER A 29 -13.65 6.12 1.69
CA SER A 29 -13.85 6.02 3.14
C SER A 29 -13.10 4.87 3.81
N CYS A 30 -12.57 3.90 3.05
CA CYS A 30 -11.66 2.89 3.58
C CYS A 30 -10.24 3.41 3.90
N GLY A 31 -9.93 4.68 3.61
CA GLY A 31 -8.64 5.34 3.87
C GLY A 31 -7.50 4.94 2.93
N ARG A 32 -7.56 3.75 2.32
CA ARG A 32 -6.45 3.20 1.51
C ARG A 32 -6.03 4.09 0.34
N TRP A 33 -6.98 4.70 -0.38
CA TRP A 33 -6.63 5.56 -1.51
C TRP A 33 -5.94 6.85 -1.07
N GLY A 34 -6.42 7.48 0.02
CA GLY A 34 -5.77 8.67 0.58
C GLY A 34 -4.37 8.40 1.11
N ASN A 35 -4.15 7.26 1.79
CA ASN A 35 -2.85 6.91 2.35
C ASN A 35 -1.82 6.50 1.30
N ASN A 36 -2.22 5.68 0.33
CA ASN A 36 -1.28 5.09 -0.61
C ASN A 36 -1.16 5.88 -1.91
N GLY A 37 -2.08 6.81 -2.18
CA GLY A 37 -2.20 7.50 -3.47
C GLY A 37 -2.66 6.62 -4.63
N ILE A 38 -2.85 5.32 -4.41
CA ILE A 38 -3.27 4.34 -5.43
C ILE A 38 -4.74 3.96 -5.20
N PRO A 39 -5.57 3.86 -6.26
CA PRO A 39 -6.95 3.40 -6.15
C PRO A 39 -7.07 2.06 -5.40
N CYS A 40 -7.89 2.03 -4.35
CA CYS A 40 -8.24 0.80 -3.66
C CYS A 40 -9.23 -0.05 -4.49
N SER A 41 -9.52 -1.28 -4.06
CA SER A 41 -10.50 -2.15 -4.74
C SER A 41 -11.88 -1.49 -4.92
N HIS A 42 -12.28 -0.65 -3.96
CA HIS A 42 -13.55 0.08 -3.99
C HIS A 42 -13.55 1.17 -5.06
N ALA A 43 -12.44 1.91 -5.14
CA ALA A 43 -12.22 2.92 -6.17
C ALA A 43 -12.19 2.32 -7.57
N ILE A 44 -11.51 1.18 -7.75
CA ILE A 44 -11.44 0.45 -9.01
C ILE A 44 -12.85 0.02 -9.44
N GLN A 45 -13.69 -0.46 -8.50
CA GLN A 45 -15.07 -0.80 -8.81
C GLN A 45 -15.91 0.42 -9.22
N ALA A 46 -15.76 1.56 -8.55
CA ALA A 46 -16.40 2.82 -8.95
C ALA A 46 -15.98 3.26 -10.35
N CYS A 47 -14.67 3.16 -10.64
CA CYS A 47 -14.11 3.49 -11.95
C CYS A 47 -14.75 2.63 -13.04
N ARG A 48 -14.86 1.31 -12.82
CA ARG A 48 -15.55 0.38 -13.73
C ARG A 48 -17.02 0.77 -13.97
N HIS A 49 -17.75 1.10 -12.91
CA HIS A 49 -19.15 1.51 -13.01
C HIS A 49 -19.35 2.78 -13.84
N PHE A 50 -18.40 3.72 -13.78
CA PHE A 50 -18.45 4.96 -14.55
C PHE A 50 -17.72 4.92 -15.90
N GLY A 51 -17.15 3.77 -16.30
CA GLY A 51 -16.35 3.68 -17.52
C GLY A 51 -15.08 4.53 -17.49
N VAL A 52 -14.56 4.84 -16.30
CA VAL A 52 -13.30 5.57 -16.13
C VAL A 52 -12.16 4.57 -15.98
N ASN A 53 -11.04 4.80 -16.64
CA ASN A 53 -9.85 3.97 -16.44
C ASN A 53 -9.22 4.28 -15.06
N ALA A 54 -9.19 3.28 -14.17
CA ALA A 54 -8.60 3.41 -12.85
C ALA A 54 -7.10 3.77 -12.89
N SER A 55 -6.38 3.36 -13.94
CA SER A 55 -4.97 3.69 -14.14
C SER A 55 -4.72 5.19 -14.27
N ASN A 56 -5.72 5.99 -14.69
CA ASN A 56 -5.60 7.45 -14.77
C ASN A 56 -5.43 8.11 -13.39
N PHE A 57 -5.75 7.39 -12.33
CA PHE A 57 -5.59 7.86 -10.96
C PHE A 57 -4.32 7.34 -10.28
N VAL A 58 -3.49 6.55 -10.97
CA VAL A 58 -2.21 6.07 -10.42
C VAL A 58 -1.16 7.17 -10.63
N PRO A 59 -0.53 7.69 -9.56
CA PRO A 59 0.51 8.70 -9.69
C PRO A 59 1.69 8.21 -10.54
N TYR A 60 2.27 9.11 -11.35
CA TYR A 60 3.36 8.76 -12.26
C TYR A 60 4.60 8.17 -11.56
N TYR A 61 4.79 8.47 -10.26
CA TYR A 61 5.86 7.93 -9.42
C TYR A 61 5.88 6.40 -9.37
N TYR A 62 4.73 5.76 -9.57
CA TYR A 62 4.60 4.29 -9.60
C TYR A 62 4.82 3.68 -10.99
N SER A 63 5.16 4.48 -12.00
CA SER A 63 5.45 3.96 -13.34
C SER A 63 6.80 3.25 -13.40
N ILE A 64 6.91 2.27 -14.30
CA ILE A 64 8.18 1.60 -14.61
C ILE A 64 9.23 2.62 -15.06
N GLN A 65 8.82 3.65 -15.80
CA GLN A 65 9.74 4.69 -16.26
C GLN A 65 10.31 5.48 -15.08
N SER A 66 9.48 5.88 -14.12
CA SER A 66 9.93 6.55 -12.90
C SER A 66 10.87 5.66 -12.10
N TYR A 67 10.56 4.38 -11.94
CA TYR A 67 11.46 3.42 -11.30
C TYR A 67 12.82 3.36 -12.01
N LYS A 68 12.83 3.16 -13.34
CA LYS A 68 14.07 3.11 -14.12
C LYS A 68 14.88 4.39 -14.00
N ASN A 69 14.23 5.56 -14.07
CA ASN A 69 14.89 6.85 -13.95
C ASN A 69 15.49 7.07 -12.55
N THR A 70 14.78 6.65 -11.49
CA THR A 70 15.29 6.75 -10.12
C THR A 70 16.54 5.89 -9.92
N TYR A 71 16.59 4.70 -10.53
CA TYR A 71 17.68 3.75 -10.39
C TYR A 71 18.62 3.70 -11.60
N CYS A 72 18.58 4.68 -12.51
CA CYS A 72 19.45 4.68 -13.70
C CYS A 72 20.89 5.08 -13.36
N GLY A 73 21.09 5.75 -12.22
CA GLY A 73 22.40 6.13 -11.74
C GLY A 73 23.24 4.92 -11.33
N ARG A 74 24.55 5.08 -11.41
CA ARG A 74 25.49 4.14 -10.81
C ARG A 74 25.47 4.32 -9.30
N PHE A 75 25.16 3.25 -8.58
CA PHE A 75 25.35 3.22 -7.13
C PHE A 75 26.80 2.86 -6.86
N GLU A 76 27.56 3.80 -6.29
CA GLU A 76 28.88 3.46 -5.77
C GLU A 76 28.72 2.55 -4.55
N PRO A 77 29.62 1.57 -4.38
CA PRO A 77 29.58 0.72 -3.20
C PRO A 77 29.71 1.59 -1.95
N LEU A 78 28.92 1.26 -0.93
CA LEU A 78 29.16 1.80 0.39
C LEU A 78 30.50 1.28 0.88
N TRP A 79 31.34 2.20 1.35
CA TRP A 79 32.59 1.88 2.01
C TRP A 79 32.29 1.20 3.35
N GLY A 80 33.26 0.48 3.90
CA GLY A 80 33.13 -0.13 5.22
C GLY A 80 32.73 0.89 6.28
N GLU A 81 32.12 0.42 7.38
CA GLU A 81 31.66 1.26 8.49
C GLU A 81 32.79 2.14 9.06
N GLU A 82 34.03 1.68 8.96
CA GLU A 82 35.24 2.41 9.35
C GLU A 82 35.47 3.72 8.58
N TYR A 83 34.82 3.90 7.42
CA TYR A 83 34.89 5.12 6.61
C TYR A 83 33.68 6.04 6.81
N TRP A 84 32.71 5.68 7.65
CA TRP A 84 31.49 6.46 7.83
C TRP A 84 31.74 7.62 8.79
N ASP A 85 31.18 8.79 8.47
CA ASP A 85 31.24 9.93 9.37
C ASP A 85 30.51 9.61 10.70
N PRO A 86 31.05 10.06 11.85
CA PRO A 86 30.36 9.94 13.12
C PRO A 86 28.97 10.59 13.04
N GLN A 87 27.92 9.80 13.25
CA GLN A 87 26.57 10.34 13.21
C GLN A 87 26.32 11.19 14.46
N PRO A 88 25.66 12.37 14.35
CA PRO A 88 25.35 13.21 15.50
C PRO A 88 24.20 12.64 16.37
N PHE A 89 23.76 11.42 16.06
CA PHE A 89 22.68 10.73 16.74
C PHE A 89 23.02 9.26 16.96
N HIS A 90 22.40 8.67 17.98
CA HIS A 90 22.40 7.24 18.19
C HIS A 90 21.06 6.66 17.79
N LEU A 91 21.07 5.64 16.94
CA LEU A 91 19.88 4.85 16.65
C LEU A 91 19.54 4.01 17.87
N VAL A 92 18.56 4.45 18.65
CA VAL A 92 18.02 3.68 19.77
C VAL A 92 16.81 2.90 19.26
N HIS A 93 16.91 1.56 19.26
CA HIS A 93 15.73 0.74 18.96
C HIS A 93 14.65 0.97 20.02
N ASN A 94 13.38 1.03 19.62
CA ASN A 94 12.28 1.10 20.58
C ASN A 94 12.09 -0.28 21.25
N PRO A 95 12.34 -0.43 22.57
CA PRO A 95 12.23 -1.71 23.24
C PRO A 95 10.79 -2.25 23.26
N MET A 96 9.78 -1.39 23.14
CA MET A 96 8.36 -1.79 23.09
C MET A 96 7.97 -2.42 21.75
N LEU A 97 8.67 -2.09 20.65
CA LEU A 97 8.47 -2.75 19.35
C LEU A 97 9.03 -4.18 19.34
N ARG A 98 9.95 -4.50 20.26
CA ARG A 98 10.29 -5.88 20.63
C ARG A 98 9.28 -6.38 21.66
N THR A 99 7.99 -6.38 21.33
CA THR A 99 7.13 -7.38 21.97
C THR A 99 7.67 -8.72 21.47
N ARG A 100 8.46 -9.44 22.28
CA ARG A 100 8.72 -10.85 22.03
C ARG A 100 7.34 -11.45 21.85
N ARG A 101 7.01 -11.91 20.64
CA ARG A 101 5.92 -12.87 20.53
C ARG A 101 6.32 -13.99 21.49
N GLY A 102 5.44 -14.34 22.42
CA GLY A 102 5.70 -15.43 23.35
C GLY A 102 6.20 -16.67 22.58
N PRO A 103 6.97 -17.56 23.21
CA PRO A 103 7.43 -18.77 22.56
C PRO A 103 6.25 -19.48 21.90
N GLY A 104 6.30 -19.61 20.57
CA GLY A 104 5.18 -20.09 19.79
C GLY A 104 5.41 -19.94 18.29
N ARG A 105 5.07 -20.98 17.54
CA ARG A 105 5.17 -21.00 16.08
C ARG A 105 4.24 -19.94 15.50
N HIS A 106 4.75 -19.13 14.58
CA HIS A 106 3.90 -18.25 13.76
C HIS A 106 2.94 -19.13 12.96
N VAL A 107 1.67 -19.18 13.36
CA VAL A 107 0.63 -19.81 12.55
C VAL A 107 0.38 -18.87 11.37
N THR A 108 0.85 -19.25 10.20
CA THR A 108 0.55 -18.52 8.97
C THR A 108 -0.93 -18.70 8.65
N THR A 109 -1.67 -17.61 8.45
CA THR A 109 -3.02 -17.61 7.85
C THR A 109 -2.99 -17.85 6.33
N ARG A 110 -1.91 -18.47 5.82
CA ARG A 110 -1.82 -18.78 4.39
C ARG A 110 -2.91 -19.80 4.06
N ILE A 111 -3.83 -19.41 3.19
CA ILE A 111 -4.71 -20.33 2.47
C ILE A 111 -3.79 -21.32 1.78
N GLN A 112 -3.93 -22.62 2.08
CA GLN A 112 -3.23 -23.65 1.32
C GLN A 112 -3.87 -23.66 -0.07
N ASN A 113 -3.07 -23.35 -1.09
CA ASN A 113 -3.48 -23.64 -2.46
C ASN A 113 -3.44 -25.16 -2.61
N GLU A 114 -4.59 -25.78 -2.87
CA GLU A 114 -4.65 -27.14 -3.37
C GLU A 114 -3.92 -27.15 -4.72
N MET A 115 -2.71 -27.72 -4.74
CA MET A 115 -2.05 -28.09 -5.97
C MET A 115 -2.57 -29.50 -6.29
N GLY A 116 -3.55 -29.58 -7.18
CA GLY A 116 -3.89 -30.83 -7.87
C GLY A 116 -2.78 -31.25 -8.81
#